data_AF-A0A427AYL6-F1
#
_entry.id   AF-A0A427AYL6-F1
#
_cell.length_a   1.000
_cell.length_b   1.000
_cell.length_c   1.000
_cell.angle_alpha   90.00
_cell.angle_beta   90.00
_cell.angle_gamma   90.00
#
_symmetry.space_group_name_H-M   'P 1'
#
loop_
_entity.id
_entity.type
_entity.pdbx_description
1 polymer ?
#
loop_
_entity_poly.entity_id
_entity_poly.type
_entity_poly.pdbx_seq_one_letter_code
_entity_poly.pdbx_strand_id
1 'polypeptide(L)' 'MADTRWKFATCALQVMENGICYLISLEGQKTGFYADQRESRHLISSISRDRRVLDVCCYSGGFALNAASGGAKDVIGKIL' A
#
# COMPACT_ATOMS: atom_id res chain seq x y z
N MET A 1 19.54 21.39 29.88
CA MET A 1 18.71 20.19 29.60
C MET A 1 18.03 20.44 28.27
N ALA A 2 18.59 19.88 27.19
CA ALA A 2 18.02 20.00 25.85
C ALA A 2 16.82 19.06 25.74
N ASP A 3 15.66 19.61 25.36
CA ASP A 3 14.44 18.86 25.07
C ASP A 3 14.63 18.13 23.73
N THR A 4 15.12 16.89 23.77
CA THR A 4 15.30 16.00 22.60
C THR A 4 13.98 15.37 22.17
N ARG A 5 12.94 16.18 21.96
CA ARG A 5 11.73 15.71 21.27
C ARG A 5 11.99 15.74 19.77
N TRP A 6 12.18 14.55 19.19
CA TRP A 6 12.10 14.33 17.75
C TRP A 6 10.72 14.80 17.28
N LYS A 7 10.66 16.02 16.71
CA LYS A 7 9.48 16.48 15.98
C LYS A 7 9.47 15.74 14.65
N PHE A 8 8.83 14.57 14.62
CA PHE A 8 8.47 13.96 13.35
C PHE A 8 7.51 14.94 12.66
N ALA A 9 7.98 15.57 11.58
CA ALA A 9 7.08 16.30 10.71
C ALA A 9 5.99 15.31 10.24
N THR A 10 4.74 15.76 10.16
CA THR A 10 3.56 15.11 9.57
C THR A 10 3.71 14.87 8.06
N CYS A 11 4.92 14.57 7.61
CA CYS A 11 5.31 14.51 6.22
C CYS A 11 4.97 13.13 5.67
N ALA A 12 4.12 13.09 4.65
CA ALA A 12 3.91 11.88 3.88
C ALA A 12 5.26 11.41 3.29
N LEU A 13 5.62 10.16 3.56
CA LEU A 13 6.83 9.52 3.02
C LEU A 13 6.46 8.75 1.76
N GLN A 14 7.38 8.73 0.80
CA GLN A 14 7.26 7.89 -0.39
C GLN A 14 7.97 6.56 -0.19
N VAL A 15 7.28 5.47 -0.51
CA VAL A 15 7.85 4.11 -0.51
C VAL A 15 7.65 3.49 -1.88
N MET A 16 8.72 2.94 -2.44
CA MET A 16 8.68 2.19 -3.70
C MET A 16 8.64 0.69 -3.40
N GLU A 17 7.61 -0.02 -3.90
CA GLU A 17 7.51 -1.47 -3.79
C GLU A 17 6.87 -2.04 -5.07
N ASN A 18 7.47 -3.08 -5.65
CA ASN A 18 6.98 -3.75 -6.86
C ASN A 18 6.77 -2.80 -8.06
N GLY A 19 7.57 -1.73 -8.15
CA GLY A 19 7.42 -0.70 -9.19
C GLY A 19 6.29 0.30 -8.93
N ILE A 20 5.61 0.22 -7.77
CA ILE A 20 4.52 1.10 -7.36
C ILE A 20 5.02 2.06 -6.29
N CYS A 21 4.67 3.35 -6.43
CA CYS A 21 4.95 4.38 -5.43
C CYS A 21 3.76 4.53 -4.48
N TYR A 22 4.00 4.41 -3.18
CA TYR A 22 3.02 4.60 -2.12
C TYR A 22 3.34 5.86 -1.32
N LEU A 23 2.32 6.67 -1.05
CA LEU A 23 2.38 7.73 -0.05
C LEU A 23 1.91 7.16 1.28
N ILE A 24 2.79 7.19 2.29
CA ILE A 24 2.54 6.63 3.61
C ILE A 24 2.66 7.73 4.67
N SER A 25 1.91 7.62 5.76
CA SER A 25 2.08 8.48 6.94
C SER A 25 2.55 7.65 8.12
N LEU A 26 3.63 8.04 8.78
CA LEU A 26 4.14 7.36 9.98
C LEU A 26 3.16 7.41 11.16
N GLU A 27 2.15 8.29 11.09
CA GLU A 27 1.08 8.40 12.09
C GLU A 27 -0.09 7.42 11.83
N GLY A 28 -0.06 6.71 10.70
CA GLY A 28 -1.07 5.70 10.35
C GLY A 28 -0.91 4.38 11.11
N GLN A 29 -1.72 3.38 10.75
CA GLN A 29 -1.61 2.03 11.35
C GLN A 29 -0.19 1.46 11.17
N LYS A 30 0.33 0.80 12.21
CA LYS A 30 1.68 0.21 12.27
C LYS A 30 2.77 1.29 12.08
N THR A 31 3.43 1.30 10.93
CA THR A 31 4.44 2.31 10.54
C THR A 31 3.96 3.10 9.32
N GLY A 32 2.64 3.23 9.15
CA GLY A 32 2.01 3.84 7.97
C GLY A 32 1.81 2.91 6.79
N PHE A 33 2.41 1.72 6.81
CA PHE A 33 2.40 0.75 5.72
C PHE A 33 2.63 -0.67 6.25
N TYR A 34 1.90 -1.64 5.70
CA TYR A 34 2.05 -3.06 6.02
C TYR A 34 3.16 -3.68 5.17
N ALA A 35 4.41 -3.51 5.60
CA ALA A 35 5.59 -4.02 4.88
C ALA A 35 5.66 -5.57 4.86
N ASP A 36 5.06 -6.22 5.84
CA ASP A 36 4.92 -7.68 5.93
C ASP A 36 4.07 -8.28 4.80
N GLN A 37 3.17 -7.50 4.22
CA GLN A 37 2.29 -7.93 3.12
C GLN A 37 2.94 -7.80 1.73
N ARG A 38 4.24 -7.49 1.63
CA ARG A 38 4.95 -7.30 0.36
C ARG A 38 4.85 -8.49 -0.60
N GLU A 39 5.15 -9.68 -0.10
CA GLU A 39 5.12 -10.90 -0.91
C GLU A 39 3.69 -11.26 -1.34
N SER A 40 2.72 -11.06 -0.45
CA SER A 40 1.30 -11.24 -0.76
C SER A 40 0.84 -10.28 -1.86
N ARG A 41 1.27 -9.02 -1.80
CA ARG A 41 1.01 -8.02 -2.85
C ARG A 41 1.65 -8.41 -4.18
N HIS A 42 2.89 -8.88 -4.15
CA HIS A 42 3.57 -9.37 -5.36
C HIS A 42 2.84 -10.57 -5.99
N LEU A 43 2.39 -11.53 -5.18
CA LEU A 43 1.57 -12.66 -5.63
C LEU A 43 0.27 -12.19 -6.29
N ILE A 44 -0.42 -11.21 -5.72
CA ILE A 44 -1.64 -10.65 -6.35
C ILE A 44 -1.32 -10.08 -7.73
N SER A 45 -0.20 -9.39 -7.91
CA SER A 45 0.22 -8.92 -9.24
C SER A 45 0.41 -10.07 -10.24
N SER A 46 0.96 -11.22 -9.82
CA SER A 46 1.25 -12.31 -10.75
C SER A 46 0.01 -13.08 -11.22
N ILE A 47 -1.06 -13.08 -10.43
CA ILE A 47 -2.29 -13.85 -10.71
C ILE A 47 -3.45 -13.02 -11.26
N SER A 48 -3.29 -11.71 -11.41
CA SER A 48 -4.40 -10.78 -11.71
C SER A 48 -4.68 -10.54 -13.20
N ARG A 49 -3.80 -10.96 -14.12
CA ARG A 49 -3.94 -10.73 -15.56
C ARG A 49 -5.33 -11.11 -16.08
N ASP A 50 -5.98 -10.16 -16.75
CA ASP A 50 -7.33 -10.26 -17.36
C ASP A 50 -8.48 -10.58 -16.38
N ARG A 51 -8.23 -10.52 -15.07
CA ARG A 51 -9.25 -10.78 -14.03
C ARG A 51 -9.92 -9.50 -13.56
N ARG A 52 -11.09 -9.66 -12.94
CA ARG A 52 -11.74 -8.62 -12.14
C ARG A 52 -11.41 -8.86 -10.68
N VAL A 53 -10.91 -7.84 -9.98
CA VAL A 53 -10.42 -7.96 -8.59
C VAL A 53 -11.19 -7.04 -7.67
N LEU A 54 -11.62 -7.58 -6.53
CA LEU A 54 -12.23 -6.83 -5.43
C LEU A 54 -11.29 -6.88 -4.22
N ASP A 55 -10.77 -5.73 -3.81
CA ASP A 55 -9.95 -5.54 -2.62
C ASP A 55 -10.84 -5.00 -1.49
N VAL A 56 -11.17 -5.85 -0.52
CA VAL A 56 -12.04 -5.53 0.62
C VAL A 56 -11.17 -5.19 1.83
N CYS A 57 -11.49 -4.09 2.53
CA CYS A 57 -10.63 -3.47 3.54
C CYS A 57 -9.33 -2.93 2.96
N CYS A 58 -9.43 -2.25 1.81
CA CYS A 58 -8.27 -1.97 0.97
C CYS A 58 -7.26 -0.96 1.57
N TYR A 59 -7.54 -0.31 2.70
CA TYR A 59 -6.68 0.72 3.32
C TYR A 59 -6.19 1.74 2.26
N SER A 60 -4.88 1.83 2.02
CA SER A 60 -4.25 2.68 1.00
C SER A 60 -4.23 2.07 -0.42
N GLY A 61 -4.92 0.94 -0.62
CA GLY A 61 -5.07 0.26 -1.92
C GLY A 61 -3.92 -0.67 -2.29
N GLY A 62 -3.17 -1.20 -1.32
CA GLY A 62 -1.96 -1.98 -1.58
C GLY A 62 -2.18 -3.18 -2.52
N PHE A 63 -3.22 -3.98 -2.30
CA PHE A 63 -3.52 -5.13 -3.16
C PHE A 63 -4.16 -4.71 -4.47
N ALA A 64 -5.09 -3.76 -4.45
CA ALA A 64 -5.69 -3.18 -5.64
C ALA A 64 -4.65 -2.63 -6.64
N LEU A 65 -3.65 -1.88 -6.16
CA LEU A 65 -2.58 -1.32 -7.00
C LEU A 65 -1.72 -2.42 -7.62
N ASN A 66 -1.38 -3.47 -6.86
CA ASN A 66 -0.64 -4.61 -7.41
C ASN A 66 -1.47 -5.41 -8.42
N ALA A 67 -2.77 -5.60 -8.18
CA ALA A 67 -3.66 -6.25 -9.14
C ALA A 67 -3.70 -5.48 -10.47
N ALA A 68 -3.84 -4.15 -10.41
CA ALA A 68 -3.81 -3.29 -11.59
C ALA A 68 -2.47 -3.38 -12.33
N SER A 69 -1.34 -3.28 -11.61
CA SER A 69 0.00 -3.45 -12.19
C SER A 69 0.21 -4.84 -12.80
N GLY A 70 -0.48 -5.86 -12.30
CA GLY A 70 -0.50 -7.23 -12.81
C GLY A 70 -1.32 -7.44 -14.08
N GLY A 71 -2.00 -6.41 -14.58
CA GLY A 71 -2.84 -6.48 -15.77
C GLY A 71 -4.27 -6.92 -15.49
N ALA A 72 -4.80 -6.66 -14.29
CA ALA A 72 -6.23 -6.82 -14.03
C ALA A 72 -7.07 -6.03 -15.04
N LYS A 73 -8.17 -6.63 -15.49
CA LYS A 73 -9.14 -6.00 -16.39
C LYS A 73 -9.96 -4.93 -15.67
N ASP A 74 -10.26 -5.14 -14.40
CA ASP A 74 -11.02 -4.23 -13.55
C ASP A 74 -10.64 -4.44 -12.09
N VAL A 75 -10.51 -3.36 -11.33
CA VAL A 75 -10.14 -3.41 -9.90
C VAL A 75 -11.02 -2.47 -9.10
N ILE A 76 -11.65 -2.99 -8.06
CA ILE A 76 -12.48 -2.21 -7.12
C ILE A 76 -11.87 -2.34 -5.72
N GLY A 77 -11.51 -1.22 -5.12
CA GLY A 77 -11.17 -1.13 -3.71
C GLY A 77 -12.37 -0.68 -2.88
N LYS A 78 -12.64 -1.36 -1.77
CA LYS A 78 -13.65 -0.96 -0.79
C LYS A 78 -13.00 -0.79 0.59
N ILE A 79 -13.10 0.43 1.11
CA ILE A 79 -12.84 0.73 2.52
C ILE A 79 -14.10 0.35 3.28
N LEU A 80 -13.98 -0.56 4.25
CA LEU A 80 -15.05 -0.94 5.16
C LEU A 80 -14.92 -0.17 6.48
#